data_AF-A0A1I6KHH8-F1
#
_entry.id   AF-A0A1I6KHH8-F1
#
_cell.length_a   1.000
_cell.length_b   1.000
_cell.length_c   1.000
_cell.angle_alpha   90.00
_cell.angle_beta   90.00
_cell.angle_gamma   90.00
#
_symmetry.space_group_name_H-M   'P 1'
#
loop_
_entity.id
_entity.type
_entity.pdbx_description
1 polymer ?
#
loop_
_entity_poly.entity_id
_entity_poly.type
_entity_poly.pdbx_seq_one_letter_code
_entity_poly.pdbx_strand_id
1 'polypeptide(L)'
;MKVGDVIRITRDKENAFNHNNFQLLTEKGKDVGNMPAEICNAVAPLYDGGKLVIESAELSFVEPISARSRHAKQAILFVEMHAKLKISG
;
A
#
# COMPACT_ATOMS: atom_id res chain seq x y z
N MET A 1 14.22 -5.72 2.69
CA MET A 1 13.36 -4.54 2.80
C MET A 1 13.81 -3.78 4.03
N LYS A 2 14.06 -2.48 3.91
CA LYS A 2 14.49 -1.57 4.96
C LYS A 2 13.72 -0.26 4.85
N VAL A 3 13.71 0.52 5.94
CA VAL A 3 13.11 1.86 5.94
C VAL A 3 13.70 2.70 4.79
N GLY A 4 12.83 3.44 4.10
CA GLY A 4 13.15 4.23 2.91
C GLY A 4 13.13 3.44 1.58
N ASP A 5 12.92 2.12 1.60
CA ASP A 5 12.71 1.38 0.35
C ASP A 5 11.38 1.82 -0.29
N VAL A 6 11.42 2.10 -1.60
CA VAL A 6 10.24 2.50 -2.38
C VAL A 6 9.23 1.35 -2.46
N ILE A 7 7.96 1.70 -2.27
CA ILE A 7 6.80 0.83 -2.45
C ILE A 7 5.94 1.37 -3.59
N ARG A 8 5.65 0.50 -4.55
CA ARG A 8 4.71 0.77 -5.64
C ARG A 8 3.32 0.36 -5.18
N ILE A 9 2.40 1.31 -5.21
CA ILE A 9 0.99 1.08 -4.94
C ILE A 9 0.28 0.93 -6.28
N THR A 10 -0.22 -0.28 -6.57
CA THR A 10 -0.81 -0.63 -7.86
C THR A 10 -2.30 -0.90 -7.70
N ARG A 11 -3.15 -0.20 -8.45
CA ARG A 11 -4.59 -0.44 -8.47
C ARG A 11 -4.91 -1.83 -9.06
N ASP A 12 -5.60 -2.67 -8.30
CA ASP A 12 -5.99 -4.03 -8.69
C ASP A 12 -7.53 -4.16 -8.66
N LYS A 13 -8.17 -3.95 -9.81
CA LYS A 13 -9.65 -3.99 -9.96
C LYS A 13 -10.21 -5.41 -10.03
N GLU A 14 -9.37 -6.35 -10.46
CA GLU A 14 -9.72 -7.74 -10.72
C GLU A 14 -9.57 -8.63 -9.47
N ASN A 15 -9.19 -8.04 -8.33
CA ASN A 15 -9.10 -8.75 -7.07
C ASN A 15 -10.43 -9.42 -6.70
N ALA A 16 -10.41 -10.74 -6.51
CA ALA A 16 -11.61 -11.52 -6.25
C ALA A 16 -12.30 -11.20 -4.91
N PHE A 17 -11.60 -10.55 -3.97
CA PHE A 17 -12.12 -10.29 -2.62
C PHE A 17 -12.50 -8.82 -2.39
N ASN A 18 -11.77 -7.88 -3.01
CA ASN A 18 -12.02 -6.45 -2.85
C ASN A 18 -11.75 -5.70 -4.17
N HIS A 19 -12.79 -5.31 -4.89
CA HIS A 19 -12.64 -4.56 -6.14
C HIS A 19 -11.96 -3.19 -5.95
N ASN A 20 -11.88 -2.65 -4.73
CA ASN A 20 -11.15 -1.41 -4.42
C ASN A 20 -9.66 -1.66 -4.10
N ASN A 21 -9.15 -2.88 -4.31
CA ASN A 21 -7.81 -3.26 -3.88
C ASN A 21 -6.70 -2.40 -4.49
N PHE A 22 -5.67 -2.17 -3.68
CA PHE A 22 -4.36 -1.74 -4.11
C PHE A 22 -3.31 -2.73 -3.61
N GLN A 23 -2.56 -3.31 -4.54
CA GLN A 23 -1.44 -4.18 -4.24
C GLN A 23 -0.20 -3.33 -3.92
N LEU A 24 0.57 -3.76 -2.92
CA LEU A 24 1.81 -3.14 -2.51
C LEU A 24 2.98 -3.98 -3.02
N LEU A 25 3.78 -3.40 -3.89
CA LEU A 25 4.93 -4.07 -4.50
C LEU A 25 6.22 -3.34 -4.12
N THR A 26 7.30 -4.09 -3.94
CA THR A 26 8.64 -3.47 -3.95
C THR A 26 8.92 -2.83 -5.31
N GLU A 27 9.95 -1.97 -5.39
CA GLU A 27 10.41 -1.42 -6.67
C GLU A 27 10.72 -2.50 -7.74
N LYS A 28 11.16 -3.70 -7.31
CA LYS A 28 11.43 -4.84 -8.19
C LYS A 28 10.20 -5.69 -8.54
N GLY A 29 9.00 -5.27 -8.12
CA GLY A 29 7.75 -5.96 -8.42
C GLY A 29 7.42 -7.14 -7.49
N LYS A 30 8.21 -7.39 -6.44
CA LYS A 30 7.88 -8.41 -5.43
C LYS A 30 6.69 -7.97 -4.58
N ASP A 31 5.71 -8.85 -4.40
CA ASP A 31 4.54 -8.64 -3.54
C ASP A 31 4.92 -8.51 -2.05
N VAL A 32 4.34 -7.49 -1.42
CA VAL A 32 4.50 -7.12 -0.01
C VAL A 32 3.17 -7.28 0.76
N GLY A 33 2.06 -7.40 0.04
CA GLY A 33 0.70 -7.49 0.57
C GLY A 33 -0.24 -6.51 -0.13
N ASN A 34 -1.39 -6.28 0.51
CA ASN A 34 -2.41 -5.36 0.02
C ASN A 34 -2.59 -4.21 1.00
N MET A 35 -3.01 -3.07 0.46
CA MET A 35 -3.48 -1.95 1.27
C MET A 35 -4.72 -2.38 2.09
N PRO A 36 -4.85 -1.94 3.36
CA PRO A 36 -6.00 -2.27 4.18
C PRO A 36 -7.33 -1.90 3.51
N ALA A 37 -8.34 -2.77 3.63
CA ALA A 37 -9.62 -2.63 2.94
C ALA A 37 -10.33 -1.29 3.23
N GLU A 38 -10.25 -0.80 4.46
CA GLU A 38 -10.84 0.50 4.84
C GLU A 38 -10.20 1.67 4.07
N ILE A 39 -8.88 1.64 3.90
CA ILE A 39 -8.15 2.66 3.13
C ILE A 39 -8.47 2.50 1.64
N CYS A 40 -8.48 1.27 1.12
CA CYS A 40 -8.88 0.97 -0.25
C CYS A 40 -10.25 1.56 -0.59
N ASN A 41 -11.25 1.37 0.28
CA ASN A 41 -12.61 1.86 0.06
C ASN A 41 -12.70 3.39 0.00
N ALA A 42 -11.82 4.10 0.72
CA ALA A 42 -11.75 5.55 0.65
C ALA A 42 -10.95 6.03 -0.58
N VAL A 43 -9.82 5.38 -0.88
CA VAL A 43 -8.86 5.84 -1.89
C VAL A 43 -9.27 5.45 -3.30
N ALA A 44 -9.78 4.23 -3.52
CA ALA A 44 -10.04 3.71 -4.85
C ALA A 44 -11.03 4.57 -5.67
N PRO A 45 -12.18 5.01 -5.12
CA PRO A 45 -13.09 5.87 -5.89
C PRO A 45 -12.47 7.22 -6.27
N LEU A 46 -11.63 7.79 -5.39
CA LEU A 46 -10.95 9.06 -5.65
C LEU A 46 -9.85 8.90 -6.69
N TYR A 47 -9.07 7.81 -6.60
CA TYR A 47 -8.03 7.47 -7.55
C TYR A 47 -8.62 7.17 -8.94
N ASP A 48 -9.63 6.30 -9.01
CA ASP A 48 -10.29 5.91 -10.25
C ASP A 48 -11.03 7.09 -10.91
N GLY A 49 -11.56 8.02 -10.09
CA GLY A 49 -12.15 9.27 -10.57
C GLY A 49 -11.14 10.37 -10.94
N GLY A 50 -9.83 10.11 -10.84
CA GLY A 50 -8.77 11.09 -11.13
C GLY A 50 -8.65 12.24 -10.12
N LYS A 51 -9.35 12.15 -8.98
CA LYS A 51 -9.39 13.16 -7.91
C LYS A 51 -8.28 12.96 -6.88
N LEU A 52 -7.61 11.82 -6.87
CA LEU A 52 -6.45 11.54 -6.04
C LEU A 52 -5.32 11.00 -6.92
N VAL A 53 -4.12 11.54 -6.72
CA VAL A 53 -2.89 11.01 -7.31
C VAL A 53 -1.99 10.54 -6.19
N ILE A 54 -1.55 9.29 -6.25
CA ILE A 54 -0.51 8.78 -5.35
C ILE A 54 0.83 9.24 -5.93
N GLU A 55 1.56 10.06 -5.19
CA GLU A 55 2.82 10.68 -5.64
C GLU A 55 4.02 9.80 -5.30
N SER A 56 4.04 9.25 -4.10
CA SER A 56 5.08 8.35 -3.63
C SER A 56 4.57 7.43 -2.52
N ALA A 57 5.28 6.32 -2.32
CA ALA A 57 5.15 5.55 -1.10
C ALA A 57 6.47 4.87 -0.76
N GLU A 58 6.77 4.78 0.53
CA GLU A 58 8.01 4.19 1.05
C GLU A 58 7.76 3.45 2.36
N LEU A 59 8.67 2.53 2.70
CA LEU A 59 8.64 1.89 4.01
C LEU A 59 9.06 2.89 5.08
N SER A 60 8.15 3.21 6.00
CA SER A 60 8.42 4.06 7.16
C SER A 60 8.82 3.26 8.39
N PHE A 61 8.44 1.97 8.47
CA PHE A 61 8.81 1.10 9.57
C PHE A 61 8.88 -0.38 9.16
N VAL A 62 9.80 -1.12 9.80
CA VAL A 62 9.97 -2.56 9.60
C VAL A 62 10.14 -3.22 10.97
N GLU A 63 9.22 -4.14 11.30
CA GLU A 63 9.38 -5.06 12.42
C GLU A 63 9.74 -6.45 11.88
N PRO A 64 11.02 -6.85 11.92
CA PRO A 64 11.45 -8.12 11.36
C PRO A 64 10.83 -9.28 12.15
N ILE A 65 10.62 -10.41 11.49
CA ILE A 65 10.04 -11.61 12.13
C ILE A 65 10.83 -12.07 13.36
N SER A 66 12.16 -11.85 13.39
CA SER A 66 13.03 -12.17 14.52
C SER A 66 12.77 -11.32 15.77
N ALA A 67 12.15 -10.15 15.62
CA ALA A 67 11.74 -9.29 16.73
C ALA A 67 10.29 -9.55 17.17
N ARG A 68 9.58 -10.47 16.51
CA ARG A 68 8.18 -10.79 16.77
C ARG A 68 8.06 -12.00 17.70
N SER A 69 6.84 -12.25 18.18
CA SER A 69 6.48 -13.49 18.86
C SER A 69 6.91 -14.72 18.05
N ARG A 70 7.29 -15.82 18.73
CA ARG A 70 7.60 -17.12 18.11
C ARG A 70 6.49 -17.70 17.22
N HIS A 71 5.27 -17.18 17.34
CA HIS A 71 4.12 -17.59 16.54
C HIS A 71 3.90 -16.73 15.28
N ALA A 72 4.66 -15.64 15.11
CA ALA A 72 4.56 -14.77 13.95
C ALA A 72 5.11 -15.49 12.70
N LYS A 73 4.37 -15.39 11.60
CA LYS A 73 4.73 -16.04 10.32
C LYS A 73 5.36 -15.07 9.32
N GLN A 74 5.25 -13.76 9.56
CA GLN A 74 5.67 -12.70 8.64
C GLN A 74 6.12 -11.47 9.44
N ALA A 75 6.91 -10.62 8.79
CA ALA A 75 7.30 -9.30 9.31
C ALA A 75 6.12 -8.33 9.26
N ILE A 76 6.14 -7.29 10.10
CA ILE A 76 5.24 -6.13 9.95
C ILE A 76 5.98 -5.03 9.19
N LEU A 77 5.28 -4.39 8.27
CA LEU A 77 5.76 -3.27 7.48
C LEU A 77 4.74 -2.15 7.55
N PHE A 78 5.18 -0.93 7.85
CA PHE A 78 4.36 0.25 7.63
C PHE A 78 4.86 0.97 6.38
N VAL A 79 3.89 1.37 5.57
CA VAL A 79 4.11 2.13 4.34
C VAL A 79 3.56 3.51 4.55
N GLU A 80 4.39 4.52 4.38
CA GLU A 80 3.96 5.90 4.29
C GLU A 80 3.61 6.19 2.82
N MET A 81 2.40 6.68 2.59
CA MET A 81 1.88 7.03 1.26
C MET A 81 1.65 8.54 1.22
N HIS A 82 2.23 9.21 0.24
CA HIS A 82 1.95 10.61 -0.05
C HIS A 82 1.03 10.68 -1.25
N ALA A 83 -0.11 11.33 -1.08
CA ALA A 83 -1.11 11.47 -2.11
C ALA A 83 -1.66 12.89 -2.13
N LYS A 84 -1.94 13.37 -3.35
CA LYS A 84 -2.49 14.69 -3.60
C LYS A 84 -3.94 14.59 -4.04
N LEU A 85 -4.81 15.31 -3.33
CA LEU A 85 -6.19 15.52 -3.76
C LEU A 85 -6.24 16.64 -4.80
N LYS A 86 -6.88 16.37 -5.93
CA LYS A 86 -7.24 17.34 -6.94
C LYS A 86 -8.67 17.78 -6.65
N ILE A 87 -8.80 18.96 -6.05
CA ILE A 87 -10.11 19.60 -5.90
C ILE A 87 -10.40 20.30 -7.23
N SER A 88 -11.42 19.80 -7.95
CA SER A 88 -12.02 20.56 -9.04
C SER A 88 -12.85 21.68 -8.40
N GLY A 89 -12.44 22.93 -8.59
CA GLY A 89 -13.26 24.11 -8.28
C GLY A 89 -14.37 24.31 -9.30
#